data_AF-A0A9D2EWF1-F1
#
_entry.id   AF-A0A9D2EWF1-F1
#
_cell.length_a   1.000
_cell.length_b   1.000
_cell.length_c   1.000
_cell.angle_alpha   90.00
_cell.angle_beta   90.00
_cell.angle_gamma   90.00
#
_symmetry.space_group_name_H-M   'P 1'
#
loop_
_entity.id
_entity.type
_entity.pdbx_description
1 polymer ?
#
loop_
_entity_poly.entity_id
_entity_poly.type
_entity_poly.pdbx_seq_one_letter_code
_entity_poly.pdbx_strand_id
1 'polypeptide(L)'
;AFSPSHVCVVTPERLGLCGAVSWLDAKATNELEPTGPCQVITKERPIDERIGEYEDVNEAVKKFSNGALEDVSLYSIMEKPMTSCGCFECICGIEPFSNGVIIVNREYAGMTPLGMTFADLASMTGGGVQTPGFMGHGKHFIASKKFMKAEGGIERIVWMPKDLKDQVGERLNATAKELYGIENFTDMIGDETIAEDPETLLAFLTEKGHPALAMDPMM
;
A
#
# COMPACT_ATOMS: atom_id res chain seq x y z
N ALA A 1 8.97 -3.38 21.73
CA ALA A 1 8.28 -3.23 20.43
C ALA A 1 6.77 -3.32 20.66
N PHE A 2 5.94 -2.63 19.87
CA PHE A 2 4.50 -2.46 20.10
C PHE A 2 3.60 -3.40 19.27
N SER A 3 4.16 -4.12 18.30
CA SER A 3 3.45 -5.16 17.53
C SER A 3 4.37 -6.39 17.40
N PRO A 4 4.22 -7.40 18.27
CA PRO A 4 5.17 -8.51 18.39
C PRO A 4 5.08 -9.55 17.24
N SER A 5 3.97 -9.57 16.50
CA SER A 5 3.75 -10.45 15.35
C SER A 5 4.09 -9.79 14.01
N HIS A 6 4.37 -8.49 13.99
CA HIS A 6 4.59 -7.76 12.75
C HIS A 6 6.02 -7.94 12.20
N VAL A 7 6.11 -8.20 10.90
CA VAL A 7 7.37 -8.28 10.14
C VAL A 7 7.22 -7.44 8.88
N CYS A 8 8.08 -6.43 8.70
CA CYS A 8 8.21 -5.70 7.44
C CYS A 8 9.18 -6.43 6.50
N VAL A 9 8.75 -6.75 5.28
CA VAL A 9 9.66 -7.20 4.21
C VAL A 9 9.96 -6.02 3.30
N VAL A 10 11.18 -5.50 3.40
CA VAL A 10 11.63 -4.33 2.63
C VAL A 10 12.29 -4.79 1.33
N THR A 11 11.85 -4.24 0.20
CA THR A 11 12.42 -4.50 -1.14
C THR A 11 12.77 -3.18 -1.84
N PRO A 12 13.57 -3.18 -2.92
CA PRO A 12 13.91 -1.94 -3.63
C PRO A 12 12.69 -1.11 -4.07
N GLU A 13 11.57 -1.78 -4.38
CA GLU A 13 10.34 -1.14 -4.85
C GLU A 13 9.23 -1.14 -3.78
N ARG A 14 9.49 -1.64 -2.56
CA ARG A 14 8.56 -1.61 -1.42
C ARG A 14 9.32 -1.25 -0.16
N LEU A 15 9.35 0.05 0.15
CA LEU A 15 10.00 0.59 1.34
C LEU A 15 9.28 0.12 2.60
N GLY A 16 9.97 0.19 3.74
CA GLY A 16 9.34 0.01 5.05
C GLY A 16 8.18 1.00 5.22
N LEU A 17 7.06 0.53 5.79
CA LEU A 17 5.82 1.31 5.89
C LEU A 17 5.97 2.64 6.65
N CYS A 18 7.02 2.79 7.46
CA CYS A 18 7.34 4.03 8.17
C CYS A 18 7.87 5.15 7.26
N GLY A 19 8.19 4.86 5.99
CA GLY A 19 8.83 5.80 5.06
C GLY A 19 10.33 6.00 5.28
N ALA A 20 10.87 5.58 6.43
CA ALA A 20 12.25 5.87 6.85
C ALA A 20 13.28 4.75 6.58
N VAL A 21 12.84 3.57 6.13
CA VAL A 21 13.74 2.43 5.87
C VAL A 21 13.59 1.97 4.43
N SER A 22 14.58 2.29 3.59
CA SER A 22 14.73 1.73 2.25
C SER A 22 15.44 0.37 2.28
N TRP A 23 15.48 -0.32 1.13
CA TRP A 23 16.25 -1.56 1.01
C TRP A 23 17.75 -1.35 1.22
N LEU A 24 18.31 -0.22 0.77
CA LEU A 24 19.72 0.10 0.97
C LEU A 24 20.01 0.38 2.45
N ASP A 25 19.10 1.06 3.16
CA ASP A 25 19.24 1.30 4.60
C ASP A 25 19.18 -0.02 5.38
N ALA A 26 18.24 -0.89 5.04
CA ALA A 26 18.11 -2.22 5.65
C ALA A 26 19.36 -3.08 5.41
N LYS A 27 19.92 -3.04 4.19
CA LYS A 27 21.18 -3.71 3.85
C LYS A 27 22.34 -3.17 4.68
N ALA A 28 22.54 -1.85 4.71
CA ALA A 28 23.59 -1.22 5.49
C ALA A 28 23.46 -1.53 7.00
N THR A 29 22.22 -1.56 7.50
CA THR A 29 21.94 -1.89 8.91
C THR A 29 22.36 -3.33 9.24
N ASN A 30 22.13 -4.30 8.35
CA ASN A 30 22.59 -5.68 8.53
C ASN A 30 24.11 -5.80 8.44
N GLU A 31 24.76 -5.08 7.52
CA GLU A 31 26.22 -5.06 7.38
C GLU A 31 26.92 -4.49 8.63
N LEU A 32 26.29 -3.51 9.29
CA LEU A 32 26.79 -2.92 10.53
C LEU A 32 26.53 -3.81 11.75
N GLU A 33 25.36 -4.45 11.83
CA GLU A 33 24.95 -5.27 12.97
C GLU A 33 24.23 -6.55 12.48
N PRO A 34 24.98 -7.64 12.21
CA PRO A 34 24.41 -8.87 11.67
C PRO A 34 23.38 -9.56 12.59
N THR A 35 23.47 -9.35 13.91
CA THR A 35 22.50 -9.87 14.88
C THR A 35 21.36 -8.88 15.19
N GLY A 36 21.28 -7.80 14.41
CA GLY A 36 20.32 -6.72 14.57
C GLY A 36 18.94 -6.99 13.99
N PRO A 37 18.09 -5.94 13.91
CA PRO A 37 16.69 -6.08 13.50
C PRO A 37 16.49 -6.31 11.99
N CYS A 38 17.46 -5.92 11.15
CA CYS A 38 17.39 -6.14 9.71
C CYS A 38 18.12 -7.45 9.36
N GLN A 39 17.39 -8.40 8.79
CA GLN A 39 17.88 -9.72 8.42
C GLN A 39 17.71 -9.94 6.90
N VAL A 40 18.64 -10.66 6.29
CA VAL A 40 18.61 -10.96 4.86
C VAL A 40 17.60 -12.06 4.57
N ILE A 41 16.78 -11.86 3.53
CA ILE A 41 15.82 -12.83 3.03
C ILE A 41 16.09 -12.99 1.52
N THR A 42 16.25 -14.23 1.06
CA THR A 42 16.39 -14.57 -0.36
C THR A 42 15.04 -14.50 -1.07
N LYS A 43 15.06 -14.47 -2.40
CA LYS A 43 13.87 -14.54 -3.26
C LYS A 43 14.10 -15.54 -4.40
N GLU A 44 14.47 -16.76 -4.03
CA GLU A 44 14.94 -17.80 -4.95
C GLU A 44 13.85 -18.84 -5.27
N ARG A 45 12.87 -19.00 -4.37
CA ARG A 45 11.80 -20.00 -4.48
C ARG A 45 10.43 -19.33 -4.65
N PRO A 46 10.08 -18.84 -5.86
CA PRO A 46 8.77 -18.22 -6.10
C PRO A 46 7.64 -19.24 -6.00
N ILE A 47 6.53 -18.85 -5.37
CA ILE A 47 5.27 -19.60 -5.32
C ILE A 47 4.27 -18.99 -6.30
N ASP A 48 4.03 -17.67 -6.19
CA ASP A 48 3.22 -16.89 -7.13
C ASP A 48 3.85 -15.51 -7.34
N GLU A 49 4.44 -15.30 -8.52
CA GLU A 49 5.10 -14.03 -8.88
C GLU A 49 4.12 -12.86 -9.08
N ARG A 50 2.83 -13.13 -9.36
CA ARG A 50 1.80 -12.10 -9.53
C ARG A 50 1.62 -11.31 -8.23
N ILE A 51 1.43 -12.02 -7.12
CA ILE A 51 1.26 -11.44 -5.78
C ILE A 51 2.59 -11.27 -5.05
N GLY A 52 3.68 -11.81 -5.61
CA GLY A 52 5.01 -11.72 -5.04
C GLY A 52 5.18 -12.62 -3.82
N GLU A 53 4.63 -13.83 -3.85
CA GLU A 53 4.79 -14.83 -2.81
C GLU A 53 6.00 -15.72 -3.11
N TYR A 54 6.84 -15.92 -2.08
CA TYR A 54 8.06 -16.71 -2.14
C TYR A 54 8.17 -17.58 -0.89
N GLU A 55 8.60 -18.83 -1.05
CA GLU A 55 8.79 -19.75 0.08
C GLU A 55 9.81 -19.19 1.08
N ASP A 56 10.92 -18.63 0.59
CA ASP A 56 11.96 -17.99 1.42
C ASP A 56 11.40 -16.86 2.31
N VAL A 57 10.47 -16.09 1.76
CA VAL A 57 9.84 -14.96 2.46
C VAL A 57 8.85 -15.48 3.50
N ASN A 58 8.04 -16.48 3.15
CA ASN A 58 7.09 -17.10 4.08
C ASN A 58 7.82 -17.76 5.28
N GLU A 59 8.91 -18.49 5.03
CA GLU A 59 9.76 -19.06 6.08
C GLU A 59 10.32 -17.98 7.03
N ALA A 60 10.84 -16.89 6.48
CA ALA A 60 11.37 -15.78 7.27
C ALA A 60 10.28 -15.08 8.08
N VAL A 61 9.14 -14.76 7.46
CA VAL A 61 8.00 -14.13 8.14
C VAL A 61 7.50 -15.02 9.27
N LYS A 62 7.27 -16.31 9.02
CA LYS A 62 6.84 -17.26 10.04
C LYS A 62 7.81 -17.34 11.22
N LYS A 63 9.11 -17.34 10.94
CA LYS A 63 10.14 -17.32 11.98
C LYS A 63 10.08 -16.03 12.81
N PHE A 64 10.10 -14.87 12.15
CA PHE A 64 10.24 -13.58 12.84
C PHE A 64 8.93 -13.07 13.45
N SER A 65 7.78 -13.56 13.01
CA SER A 65 6.47 -13.31 13.62
C SER A 65 6.16 -14.29 14.78
N ASN A 66 7.11 -15.15 15.18
CA ASN A 66 6.91 -16.22 16.17
C ASN A 66 5.76 -17.18 15.81
N GLY A 67 5.60 -17.49 14.51
CA GLY A 67 4.56 -18.37 14.00
C GLY A 67 3.17 -17.72 13.86
N ALA A 68 3.01 -16.44 14.19
CA ALA A 68 1.73 -15.74 14.07
C ALA A 68 1.27 -15.51 12.61
N LEU A 69 2.20 -15.55 11.65
CA LEU A 69 1.96 -15.38 10.23
C LEU A 69 2.55 -16.60 9.51
N GLU A 70 1.83 -17.15 8.54
CA GLU A 70 2.30 -18.29 7.76
C GLU A 70 2.85 -17.88 6.40
N ASP A 71 2.20 -16.91 5.76
CA ASP A 71 2.48 -16.47 4.41
C ASP A 71 2.17 -14.99 4.22
N VAL A 72 2.80 -14.37 3.22
CA VAL A 72 2.54 -12.97 2.83
C VAL A 72 2.68 -12.75 1.33
N SER A 73 1.86 -11.84 0.81
CA SER A 73 1.98 -11.29 -0.54
C SER A 73 2.66 -9.92 -0.51
N LEU A 74 3.66 -9.75 -1.37
CA LEU A 74 4.40 -8.48 -1.49
C LEU A 74 3.72 -7.47 -2.41
N TYR A 75 2.82 -7.89 -3.29
CA TYR A 75 2.23 -7.06 -4.34
C TYR A 75 0.70 -7.10 -4.37
N SER A 76 0.08 -7.74 -3.36
CA SER A 76 -1.37 -7.84 -3.20
C SER A 76 -1.83 -7.28 -1.86
N ILE A 77 -2.97 -6.59 -1.85
CA ILE A 77 -3.67 -6.18 -0.61
C ILE A 77 -4.86 -7.09 -0.29
N MET A 78 -5.36 -7.82 -1.30
CA MET A 78 -6.53 -8.69 -1.15
C MET A 78 -6.14 -10.09 -0.67
N GLU A 79 -5.00 -10.60 -1.14
CA GLU A 79 -4.54 -11.95 -0.84
C GLU A 79 -3.37 -11.88 0.12
N LYS A 80 -3.56 -12.30 1.38
CA LYS A 80 -2.50 -12.45 2.38
C LYS A 80 -1.60 -11.20 2.52
N PRO A 81 -2.17 -10.00 2.73
CA PRO A 81 -1.37 -8.77 2.78
C PRO A 81 -0.33 -8.85 3.91
N MET A 82 0.82 -8.22 3.69
CA MET A 82 1.78 -7.96 4.78
C MET A 82 1.09 -7.15 5.88
N THR A 83 1.32 -7.55 7.13
CA THR A 83 0.73 -6.86 8.29
C THR A 83 1.29 -5.45 8.46
N SER A 84 0.61 -4.63 9.26
CA SER A 84 1.07 -3.28 9.61
C SER A 84 1.25 -3.13 11.12
N CYS A 85 2.29 -2.41 11.56
CA CYS A 85 2.50 -2.19 12.99
C CYS A 85 1.70 -0.98 13.53
N GLY A 86 1.90 0.21 12.98
CA GLY A 86 1.27 1.46 13.46
C GLY A 86 2.04 2.74 13.14
N CYS A 87 3.27 2.65 12.63
CA CYS A 87 4.08 3.81 12.23
C CYS A 87 3.92 4.21 10.76
N PHE A 88 2.91 3.68 10.06
CA PHE A 88 2.68 4.00 8.65
C PHE A 88 2.37 5.49 8.44
N GLU A 89 2.88 6.04 7.34
CA GLU A 89 2.59 7.43 6.92
C GLU A 89 1.20 7.53 6.28
N CYS A 90 0.78 6.48 5.59
CA CYS A 90 -0.49 6.39 4.87
C CYS A 90 -1.18 5.04 5.12
N ILE A 91 -2.49 5.01 4.93
CA ILE A 91 -3.28 3.79 4.84
C ILE A 91 -3.96 3.75 3.48
N CYS A 92 -3.84 2.60 2.82
CA CYS A 92 -4.61 2.25 1.65
C CYS A 92 -5.78 1.34 2.08
N GLY A 93 -6.99 1.64 1.63
CA GLY A 93 -8.19 0.86 1.93
C GLY A 93 -9.04 0.65 0.68
N ILE A 94 -9.62 -0.54 0.54
CA ILE A 94 -10.52 -0.88 -0.57
C ILE A 94 -11.78 0.00 -0.54
N GLU A 95 -12.13 0.55 -1.71
CA GLU A 95 -13.34 1.31 -1.98
C GLU A 95 -14.13 0.56 -3.07
N PRO A 96 -15.10 -0.29 -2.67
CA PRO A 96 -15.75 -1.20 -3.60
C PRO A 96 -16.70 -0.50 -4.57
N PHE A 97 -17.26 0.67 -4.26
CA PHE A 97 -18.23 1.34 -5.14
C PHE A 97 -17.58 1.82 -6.45
N SER A 98 -16.30 2.19 -6.40
CA SER A 98 -15.53 2.68 -7.54
C SER A 98 -14.50 1.69 -8.06
N ASN A 99 -14.57 0.42 -7.63
CA ASN A 99 -13.66 -0.65 -8.04
C ASN A 99 -12.17 -0.29 -7.81
N GLY A 100 -11.88 0.38 -6.69
CA GLY A 100 -10.57 0.97 -6.44
C GLY A 100 -10.19 0.99 -4.97
N VAL A 101 -9.24 1.86 -4.64
CA VAL A 101 -8.74 2.11 -3.29
C VAL A 101 -8.65 3.59 -3.00
N ILE A 102 -8.86 3.95 -1.74
CA ILE A 102 -8.52 5.27 -1.21
C ILE A 102 -7.17 5.19 -0.50
N ILE A 103 -6.41 6.28 -0.52
CA ILE A 103 -5.20 6.44 0.30
C ILE A 103 -5.33 7.68 1.16
N VAL A 104 -5.18 7.54 2.47
CA VAL A 104 -5.22 8.65 3.42
C VAL A 104 -3.91 8.73 4.20
N ASN A 105 -3.32 9.93 4.28
CA ASN A 105 -2.12 10.19 5.07
C ASN A 105 -2.45 10.57 6.52
N ARG A 106 -1.51 10.30 7.42
CA ARG A 106 -1.63 10.53 8.87
C ARG A 106 -2.02 11.96 9.24
N GLU A 107 -1.59 12.94 8.45
CA GLU A 107 -1.86 14.35 8.74
C GLU A 107 -3.30 14.78 8.39
N TYR A 108 -4.01 14.02 7.57
CA TYR A 108 -5.40 14.31 7.20
C TYR A 108 -6.37 13.82 8.29
N ALA A 109 -7.07 14.76 8.91
CA ALA A 109 -8.01 14.49 10.00
C ALA A 109 -9.49 14.39 9.56
N GLY A 110 -9.78 14.62 8.27
CA GLY A 110 -11.13 14.60 7.75
C GLY A 110 -11.68 13.20 7.50
N MET A 111 -12.91 13.15 7.00
CA MET A 111 -13.59 11.91 6.66
C MET A 111 -13.14 11.43 5.27
N THR A 112 -12.91 10.13 5.14
CA THR A 112 -12.68 9.52 3.81
C THR A 112 -14.01 9.03 3.22
N PRO A 113 -14.08 8.77 1.90
CA PRO A 113 -15.24 8.13 1.29
C PRO A 113 -15.65 6.78 1.92
N LEU A 114 -14.79 6.14 2.71
CA LEU A 114 -15.14 4.92 3.46
C LEU A 114 -15.95 5.19 4.74
N GLY A 115 -16.30 6.44 5.03
CA GLY A 115 -16.98 6.82 6.26
C GLY A 115 -16.10 6.65 7.51
N MET A 116 -14.77 6.65 7.33
CA MET A 116 -13.78 6.49 8.39
C MET A 116 -12.69 7.57 8.29
N THR A 117 -12.20 8.02 9.44
CA THR A 117 -11.00 8.87 9.53
C THR A 117 -9.72 8.03 9.43
N PHE A 118 -8.56 8.67 9.31
CA PHE A 118 -7.27 7.98 9.41
C PHE A 118 -7.14 7.17 10.72
N ALA A 119 -7.61 7.72 11.84
CA ALA A 119 -7.51 7.06 13.14
C ALA A 119 -8.35 5.78 13.21
N ASP A 120 -9.56 5.80 12.64
CA ASP A 120 -10.44 4.63 12.56
C ASP A 120 -9.79 3.54 11.69
N LEU A 121 -9.30 3.92 10.51
CA LEU A 121 -8.58 3.00 9.61
C LEU A 121 -7.31 2.43 10.25
N ALA A 122 -6.57 3.24 11.01
CA ALA A 122 -5.36 2.81 11.71
C ALA A 122 -5.67 1.73 12.75
N SER A 123 -6.82 1.83 13.43
CA SER A 123 -7.26 0.85 14.41
C SER A 123 -7.58 -0.51 13.78
N MET A 124 -8.04 -0.54 12.52
CA MET A 124 -8.37 -1.76 11.78
C MET A 124 -7.16 -2.39 11.08
N THR A 125 -6.16 -1.58 10.72
CA THR A 125 -5.02 -2.01 9.89
C THR A 125 -3.80 -2.35 10.74
N GLY A 126 -3.62 -1.69 11.88
CA GLY A 126 -2.44 -1.85 12.74
C GLY A 126 -2.44 -3.14 13.57
N GLY A 127 -1.43 -3.27 14.44
CA GLY A 127 -1.36 -4.34 15.43
C GLY A 127 -0.72 -5.65 14.97
N GLY A 128 -0.29 -5.76 13.71
CA GLY A 128 0.38 -6.96 13.22
C GLY A 128 -0.58 -8.08 12.83
N VAL A 129 -1.78 -7.70 12.37
CA VAL A 129 -2.82 -8.59 11.85
C VAL A 129 -2.85 -8.51 10.32
N GLN A 130 -3.19 -9.61 9.64
CA GLN A 130 -3.45 -9.57 8.20
C GLN A 130 -4.88 -9.09 7.97
N THR A 131 -5.02 -7.95 7.30
CA THR A 131 -6.32 -7.32 7.06
C THR A 131 -6.53 -7.19 5.55
N PRO A 132 -7.09 -8.21 4.86
CA PRO A 132 -7.41 -8.14 3.45
C PRO A 132 -8.19 -6.86 3.08
N GLY A 133 -7.74 -6.18 2.03
CA GLY A 133 -8.30 -4.91 1.58
C GLY A 133 -7.73 -3.66 2.27
N PHE A 134 -6.89 -3.81 3.30
CA PHE A 134 -6.28 -2.68 4.00
C PHE A 134 -4.77 -2.87 4.19
N MET A 135 -3.98 -1.81 3.96
CA MET A 135 -2.55 -1.85 4.25
C MET A 135 -2.01 -0.49 4.69
N GLY A 136 -1.12 -0.50 5.68
CA GLY A 136 -0.28 0.65 6.03
C GLY A 136 0.97 0.71 5.15
N HIS A 137 1.33 1.90 4.68
CA HIS A 137 2.53 2.10 3.86
C HIS A 137 3.11 3.51 4.00
N GLY A 138 4.33 3.68 3.46
CA GLY A 138 4.97 5.00 3.34
C GLY A 138 4.49 5.75 2.10
N LYS A 139 4.63 7.08 2.08
CA LYS A 139 4.23 7.95 0.95
C LYS A 139 4.94 7.57 -0.34
N HIS A 140 6.23 7.23 -0.26
CA HIS A 140 7.04 6.84 -1.41
C HIS A 140 6.59 5.55 -2.10
N PHE A 141 5.88 4.66 -1.39
CA PHE A 141 5.39 3.42 -1.99
C PHE A 141 4.24 3.65 -2.98
N ILE A 142 3.51 4.77 -2.88
CA ILE A 142 2.35 5.09 -3.73
C ILE A 142 2.73 5.09 -5.21
N ALA A 143 3.88 5.65 -5.57
CA ALA A 143 4.34 5.75 -6.95
C ALA A 143 5.16 4.52 -7.42
N SER A 144 5.25 3.46 -6.61
CA SER A 144 6.00 2.26 -6.96
C SER A 144 5.34 1.47 -8.09
N LYS A 145 6.14 0.91 -9.00
CA LYS A 145 5.68 -0.05 -10.02
C LYS A 145 5.20 -1.38 -9.43
N LYS A 146 5.49 -1.62 -8.15
CA LYS A 146 5.06 -2.79 -7.39
C LYS A 146 3.92 -2.49 -6.41
N PHE A 147 3.47 -1.24 -6.32
CA PHE A 147 2.27 -0.89 -5.58
C PHE A 147 1.10 -1.68 -6.17
N MET A 148 0.42 -2.50 -5.36
CA MET A 148 -0.78 -3.28 -5.73
C MET A 148 -0.71 -3.96 -7.11
N LYS A 149 0.46 -4.44 -7.52
CA LYS A 149 0.67 -4.94 -8.89
C LYS A 149 -0.31 -6.08 -9.22
N ALA A 150 -0.69 -6.89 -8.23
CA ALA A 150 -1.65 -7.97 -8.41
C ALA A 150 -3.07 -7.48 -8.71
N GLU A 151 -3.47 -6.33 -8.15
CA GLU A 151 -4.80 -5.74 -8.34
C GLU A 151 -4.86 -4.73 -9.50
N GLY A 152 -3.74 -4.43 -10.16
CA GLY A 152 -3.67 -3.48 -11.27
C GLY A 152 -2.97 -2.15 -10.94
N GLY A 153 -2.39 -2.05 -9.75
CA GLY A 153 -1.48 -1.00 -9.36
C GLY A 153 -2.11 0.37 -9.19
N ILE A 154 -1.38 1.41 -9.58
CA ILE A 154 -1.77 2.79 -9.26
C ILE A 154 -3.07 3.23 -9.95
N GLU A 155 -3.50 2.58 -11.04
CA GLU A 155 -4.79 2.84 -11.70
C GLU A 155 -5.98 2.58 -10.77
N ARG A 156 -5.79 1.84 -9.68
CA ARG A 156 -6.82 1.60 -8.65
C ARG A 156 -6.99 2.76 -7.68
N ILE A 157 -6.08 3.73 -7.63
CA ILE A 157 -6.17 4.83 -6.67
C ILE A 157 -7.27 5.79 -7.13
N VAL A 158 -8.38 5.82 -6.41
CA VAL A 158 -9.56 6.63 -6.78
C VAL A 158 -9.73 7.87 -5.92
N TRP A 159 -9.12 7.90 -4.72
CA TRP A 159 -9.21 9.06 -3.84
C TRP A 159 -7.94 9.23 -3.00
N MET A 160 -7.48 10.48 -2.86
CA MET A 160 -6.37 10.87 -1.98
C MET A 160 -6.58 12.30 -1.48
N PRO A 161 -6.19 12.65 -0.25
CA PRO A 161 -6.20 14.04 0.20
C PRO A 161 -5.39 14.94 -0.73
N LYS A 162 -5.84 16.18 -0.93
CA LYS A 162 -5.19 17.13 -1.85
C LYS A 162 -3.72 17.35 -1.50
N ASP A 163 -3.42 17.56 -0.22
CA ASP A 163 -2.05 17.72 0.26
C ASP A 163 -1.17 16.50 -0.04
N LEU A 164 -1.74 15.29 -0.04
CA LEU A 164 -1.02 14.08 -0.40
C LEU A 164 -0.75 14.03 -1.90
N LYS A 165 -1.73 14.39 -2.73
CA LYS A 165 -1.53 14.53 -4.19
C LYS A 165 -0.42 15.52 -4.49
N ASP A 166 -0.38 16.67 -3.83
CA ASP A 166 0.65 17.68 -4.03
C ASP A 166 2.05 17.15 -3.66
N GLN A 167 2.15 16.30 -2.63
CA GLN A 167 3.42 15.68 -2.21
C GLN A 167 3.93 14.60 -3.16
N VAL A 168 3.05 13.75 -3.72
CA VAL A 168 3.47 12.58 -4.51
C VAL A 168 3.17 12.69 -6.00
N GLY A 169 2.48 13.75 -6.43
CA GLY A 169 1.86 13.84 -7.74
C GLY A 169 2.84 13.81 -8.90
N GLU A 170 3.98 14.48 -8.79
CA GLU A 170 5.03 14.43 -9.82
C GLU A 170 5.49 12.99 -10.09
N ARG A 171 5.78 12.23 -9.03
CA ARG A 171 6.23 10.84 -9.14
C ARG A 171 5.11 9.92 -9.60
N LEU A 172 3.90 10.11 -9.07
CA LEU A 172 2.73 9.31 -9.44
C LEU A 172 2.37 9.49 -10.92
N ASN A 173 2.37 10.72 -11.42
CA ASN A 173 2.14 11.02 -12.84
C ASN A 173 3.26 10.47 -13.72
N ALA A 174 4.52 10.53 -13.28
CA ALA A 174 5.63 9.90 -14.00
C ALA A 174 5.44 8.38 -14.12
N THR A 175 5.06 7.70 -13.03
CA THR A 175 4.77 6.27 -13.04
C THR A 175 3.56 5.94 -13.92
N ALA A 176 2.48 6.73 -13.86
CA ALA A 176 1.28 6.52 -14.68
C ALA A 176 1.58 6.68 -16.18
N LYS A 177 2.37 7.69 -16.53
CA LYS A 177 2.83 7.89 -17.91
C LYS A 177 3.71 6.76 -18.39
N GLU A 178 4.64 6.28 -17.55
CA GLU A 178 5.54 5.19 -17.91
C GLU A 178 4.78 3.86 -18.13
N LEU A 179 3.88 3.51 -17.22
CA LEU A 179 3.22 2.20 -17.22
C LEU A 179 2.01 2.13 -18.15
N TYR A 180 1.26 3.23 -18.27
CA TYR A 180 -0.07 3.23 -18.88
C TYR A 180 -0.26 4.33 -19.93
N GLY A 181 0.71 5.23 -20.10
CA GLY A 181 0.62 6.35 -21.03
C GLY A 181 -0.39 7.44 -20.60
N ILE A 182 -0.84 7.42 -19.34
CA ILE A 182 -1.79 8.40 -18.80
C ILE A 182 -1.01 9.63 -18.32
N GLU A 183 -1.32 10.79 -18.92
CA GLU A 183 -0.82 12.08 -18.46
C GLU A 183 -1.75 12.66 -17.39
N ASN A 184 -1.18 13.31 -16.37
CA ASN A 184 -1.92 13.96 -15.28
C ASN A 184 -2.92 13.04 -14.57
N PHE A 185 -2.54 11.78 -14.32
CA PHE A 185 -3.37 10.80 -13.62
C PHE A 185 -3.92 11.32 -12.28
N THR A 186 -3.16 12.13 -11.55
CA THR A 186 -3.60 12.76 -10.29
C THR A 186 -4.87 13.60 -10.39
N ASP A 187 -5.16 14.16 -11.58
CA ASP A 187 -6.36 14.98 -11.83
C ASP A 187 -7.62 14.14 -12.04
N MET A 188 -7.45 12.82 -12.23
CA MET A 188 -8.51 11.84 -12.36
C MET A 188 -8.92 11.27 -11.00
N ILE A 189 -8.07 11.41 -9.98
CA ILE A 189 -8.29 10.92 -8.61
C ILE A 189 -9.14 11.95 -7.86
N GLY A 190 -10.11 11.53 -7.05
CA GLY A 190 -10.88 12.41 -6.16
C GLY A 190 -10.07 12.89 -4.95
N ASP A 191 -10.51 13.96 -4.30
CA ASP A 191 -9.97 14.46 -3.02
C ASP A 191 -11.09 15.08 -2.18
N GLU A 192 -10.75 15.53 -0.97
CA GLU A 192 -11.69 16.13 -0.02
C GLU A 192 -12.34 17.44 -0.53
N THR A 193 -11.78 18.08 -1.56
CA THR A 193 -12.39 19.27 -2.17
C THR A 193 -13.47 18.91 -3.19
N ILE A 194 -13.61 17.62 -3.50
CA ILE A 194 -14.53 17.07 -4.50
C ILE A 194 -15.56 16.14 -3.85
N ALA A 195 -15.12 15.16 -3.05
CA ALA A 195 -15.98 14.13 -2.48
C ALA A 195 -15.47 13.64 -1.12
N GLU A 196 -16.39 13.49 -0.17
CA GLU A 196 -16.16 12.83 1.13
C GLU A 196 -17.04 11.57 1.31
N ASP A 197 -17.82 11.21 0.29
CA ASP A 197 -18.73 10.06 0.26
C ASP A 197 -18.58 9.25 -1.05
N PRO A 198 -18.95 7.95 -1.06
CA PRO A 198 -18.78 7.10 -2.24
C PRO A 198 -19.60 7.53 -3.47
N GLU A 199 -20.78 8.11 -3.26
CA GLU A 199 -21.70 8.45 -4.36
C GLU A 199 -21.16 9.64 -5.15
N THR A 200 -20.74 10.69 -4.45
CA THR A 200 -20.10 11.86 -5.07
C THR A 200 -18.77 11.47 -5.72
N LEU A 201 -18.00 10.58 -5.08
CA LEU A 201 -16.75 10.08 -5.66
C LEU A 201 -17.00 9.34 -6.98
N LEU A 202 -17.93 8.38 -7.00
CA LEU A 202 -18.23 7.61 -8.21
C LEU A 202 -18.71 8.50 -9.36
N ALA A 203 -19.52 9.53 -9.07
CA ALA A 203 -19.96 10.49 -10.07
C ALA A 203 -18.77 11.25 -10.69
N PHE A 204 -17.84 11.75 -9.86
CA PHE A 204 -16.63 12.41 -10.34
C PHE A 204 -15.75 11.49 -11.18
N LEU A 205 -15.52 10.26 -10.73
CA LEU A 205 -14.69 9.29 -11.46
C LEU A 205 -15.31 8.93 -12.81
N THR A 206 -16.64 8.84 -12.87
CA THR A 206 -17.37 8.61 -14.12
C THR A 206 -17.20 9.77 -15.10
N GLU A 207 -17.31 11.01 -14.62
CA GLU A 207 -17.07 12.21 -15.43
C GLU A 207 -15.64 12.27 -15.97
N LYS A 208 -14.65 11.89 -15.14
CA LYS A 208 -13.23 11.84 -15.52
C LYS A 208 -12.87 10.66 -16.41
N GLY A 209 -13.74 9.64 -16.53
CA GLY A 209 -13.41 8.39 -17.21
C GLY A 209 -12.26 7.65 -16.51
N HIS A 210 -12.32 7.54 -15.18
CA HIS A 210 -11.25 6.93 -14.40
C HIS A 210 -11.01 5.46 -14.80
N PRO A 211 -9.74 5.02 -15.01
CA PRO A 211 -9.45 3.67 -15.53
C PRO A 211 -9.97 2.55 -14.62
N ALA A 212 -9.95 2.74 -13.29
CA ALA A 212 -10.47 1.75 -12.32
C ALA A 212 -11.89 1.25 -12.64
N LEU A 213 -12.74 2.11 -13.20
CA LEU A 213 -14.14 1.77 -13.50
C LEU A 213 -14.29 0.74 -14.64
N ALA A 214 -13.27 0.60 -15.49
CA ALA A 214 -13.26 -0.32 -16.63
C ALA A 214 -12.40 -1.58 -16.39
N MET A 215 -11.69 -1.64 -15.26
CA MET A 215 -10.87 -2.80 -14.89
C MET A 215 -11.74 -3.94 -14.34
N ASP A 216 -11.19 -5.15 -14.33
CA ASP A 216 -11.84 -6.29 -13.67
C ASP A 216 -12.18 -5.96 -12.19
N PRO A 217 -13.26 -6.52 -11.63
CA PRO A 217 -13.56 -6.36 -10.21
C PRO A 217 -12.39 -6.77 -9.32
N MET A 218 -12.11 -6.00 -8.27
CA MET A 218 -11.13 -6.38 -7.24
C MET A 218 -11.60 -7.55 -6.36
N MET A 219 -12.90 -7.88 -6.42
CA MET A 219 -13.56 -8.98 -5.71
C MET A 219 -14.61 -9.65 -6.60
#